data_AF-A0A7C4VT64-F1
#
_entry.id   AF-A0A7C4VT64-F1
#
_cell.length_a   1.000
_cell.length_b   1.000
_cell.length_c   1.000
_cell.angle_alpha   90.00
_cell.angle_beta   90.00
_cell.angle_gamma   90.00
#
_symmetry.space_group_name_H-M   'P 1'
#
loop_
_entity.id
_entity.type
_entity.pdbx_description
1 polymer ?
#
loop_
_entity_poly.entity_id
_entity_poly.type
_entity_poly.pdbx_seq_one_letter_code
_entity_poly.pdbx_strand_id
1 'polypeptide(L)'
;MSVKPLLRKLISVTVFLLVSMIALFWILRYSEDQKFSRQFKAKVEPLIGLLTDESGKLLLKESEIIDTLQKSSCLREENIHQIGNVKLYLPHCEFQGRDTTIFAIFADSKGYGGWIKVLALFERQKDRTMKLWKVKVLDARDETEGLGKNVLSDEFQKRFYNVPESGLEKGLKLDLEEFPPTFDAEEAKKEGFILVADIMSYATVSAKAVANAIQVMYNYLKNLN
;
A
#
# COMPACT_ATOMS: atom_id res chain seq x y z
N MET A 1 17.70 -38.58 -55.35
CA MET A 1 17.77 -37.26 -54.68
C MET A 1 18.02 -37.51 -53.20
N SER A 2 19.17 -37.11 -52.65
CA SER A 2 19.61 -37.52 -51.31
C SER A 2 18.79 -36.79 -50.24
N VAL A 3 17.97 -37.52 -49.48
CA VAL A 3 17.08 -37.01 -48.41
C VAL A 3 17.86 -36.65 -47.14
N LYS A 4 19.03 -37.27 -46.94
CA LYS A 4 19.91 -37.11 -45.78
C LYS A 4 20.35 -35.66 -45.47
N PRO A 5 20.81 -34.83 -46.44
CA PRO A 5 21.21 -33.46 -46.17
C PRO A 5 20.04 -32.55 -45.81
N LEU A 6 18.85 -32.79 -46.37
CA LEU A 6 17.64 -32.01 -46.07
C LEU A 6 17.13 -32.31 -44.66
N LEU A 7 17.12 -33.59 -44.28
CA LEU A 7 16.73 -34.04 -42.94
C LEU A 7 17.69 -33.50 -41.86
N ARG A 8 19.00 -33.48 -42.14
CA ARG A 8 20.01 -32.94 -41.23
C ARG A 8 19.85 -31.43 -41.02
N LYS A 9 19.52 -30.68 -42.07
CA LYS A 9 19.20 -29.25 -41.98
C LYS A 9 17.91 -29.02 -41.18
N LEU A 10 16.88 -29.83 -41.40
CA LEU A 10 15.62 -29.73 -40.67
C LEU A 10 15.84 -29.95 -39.18
N ILE A 11 16.53 -31.03 -38.80
CA ILE A 11 16.87 -31.36 -37.40
C ILE A 11 17.70 -30.22 -36.78
N SER A 12 18.69 -29.70 -37.50
CA SER A 12 19.52 -28.59 -37.00
C SER A 12 18.71 -27.34 -36.70
N VAL A 13 17.74 -27.00 -37.56
CA VAL A 13 16.85 -25.84 -37.36
C VAL A 13 15.89 -26.10 -36.19
N THR A 14 15.31 -27.29 -36.09
CA THR A 14 14.41 -27.64 -34.97
C THR A 14 15.12 -27.58 -33.63
N VAL A 15 16.34 -28.12 -33.54
CA VAL A 15 17.16 -28.06 -32.32
C VAL A 15 17.49 -26.60 -31.95
N PHE A 16 17.87 -25.78 -32.93
CA PHE A 16 18.14 -24.37 -32.70
C PHE A 16 16.90 -23.64 -32.14
N LEU A 17 15.72 -23.83 -32.75
CA LEU A 17 14.47 -23.22 -32.28
C LEU A 17 14.10 -23.67 -30.86
N LEU A 18 14.32 -24.95 -30.53
CA LEU A 18 14.07 -25.49 -29.20
C LEU A 18 14.98 -24.85 -28.15
N VAL A 19 16.28 -24.74 -28.44
CA VAL A 19 17.26 -24.10 -27.55
C VAL A 19 16.95 -22.61 -27.38
N SER A 20 16.57 -21.91 -28.46
CA SER A 20 16.16 -20.51 -28.38
C SER A 20 14.89 -20.30 -27.56
N MET A 21 13.88 -21.18 -27.69
CA MET A 21 12.68 -21.14 -26.85
C MET A 21 13.00 -21.35 -25.37
N ILE A 22 13.86 -22.32 -25.06
CA ILE A 22 14.29 -22.59 -23.68
C ILE A 22 15.05 -21.37 -23.12
N ALA A 23 15.99 -20.80 -23.89
CA ALA A 23 16.72 -19.61 -23.49
C ALA A 23 15.78 -18.41 -23.26
N LEU A 24 14.82 -18.18 -24.17
CA LEU A 24 13.83 -17.10 -24.03
C LEU A 24 12.94 -17.31 -22.80
N PHE A 25 12.49 -18.54 -22.55
CA PHE A 25 11.72 -18.89 -21.35
C PHE A 25 12.51 -18.60 -20.07
N TRP A 26 13.78 -18.98 -20.02
CA TRP A 26 14.66 -18.67 -18.89
C TRP A 26 14.90 -17.17 -18.72
N ILE A 27 15.09 -16.41 -19.81
CA ILE A 27 15.26 -14.96 -19.77
C ILE A 27 13.99 -14.27 -19.27
N LEU A 28 12.82 -14.67 -19.77
CA LEU A 28 11.53 -14.11 -19.36
C LEU A 28 11.26 -14.42 -17.88
N ARG A 29 11.43 -15.67 -17.45
CA ARG A 29 11.25 -16.08 -16.06
C ARG A 29 12.21 -15.34 -15.12
N TYR A 30 13.49 -15.23 -15.49
CA TYR A 30 14.48 -14.50 -14.69
C TYR A 30 14.18 -13.00 -14.63
N SER A 31 13.70 -12.41 -15.72
CA SER A 31 13.27 -11.00 -15.75
C SER A 31 12.06 -10.75 -14.87
N GLU A 32 11.08 -11.66 -14.88
CA GLU A 32 9.92 -11.65 -14.00
C GLU A 32 10.33 -11.79 -12.53
N ASP A 33 11.20 -12.74 -12.21
CA ASP A 33 11.72 -12.96 -10.85
C ASP A 33 12.48 -11.74 -10.30
N GLN A 34 13.29 -11.08 -11.14
CA GLN A 34 13.98 -9.84 -10.80
C GLN A 34 13.01 -8.67 -10.57
N LYS A 35 12.00 -8.50 -11.45
CA LYS A 35 10.97 -7.48 -11.29
C LYS A 35 10.15 -7.71 -10.03
N PHE A 36 9.77 -8.96 -9.77
CA PHE A 36 9.06 -9.37 -8.57
C PHE A 36 9.90 -9.07 -7.33
N SER A 37 11.18 -9.46 -7.29
CA SER A 37 12.07 -9.19 -6.15
C SER A 37 12.22 -7.69 -5.86
N ARG A 38 12.36 -6.84 -6.89
CA ARG A 38 12.42 -5.38 -6.71
C ARG A 38 11.09 -4.80 -6.21
N GLN A 39 9.96 -5.19 -6.81
CA GLN A 39 8.64 -4.73 -6.38
C GLN A 39 8.30 -5.23 -4.98
N PHE A 40 8.67 -6.46 -4.66
CA PHE A 40 8.54 -7.05 -3.34
C PHE A 40 9.34 -6.25 -2.32
N LYS A 41 10.64 -6.01 -2.57
CA LYS A 41 11.48 -5.19 -1.68
C LYS A 41 10.90 -3.78 -1.47
N ALA A 42 10.48 -3.12 -2.55
CA ALA A 42 9.90 -1.78 -2.49
C ALA A 42 8.57 -1.70 -1.70
N LYS A 43 7.84 -2.80 -1.57
CA LYS A 43 6.61 -2.88 -0.76
C LYS A 43 6.90 -3.32 0.68
N VAL A 44 7.84 -4.23 0.87
CA VAL A 44 8.22 -4.79 2.18
C VAL A 44 8.94 -3.75 3.03
N GLU A 45 9.87 -2.99 2.46
CA GLU A 45 10.68 -2.02 3.21
C GLU A 45 9.83 -0.92 3.88
N PRO A 46 8.87 -0.26 3.20
CA PRO A 46 7.93 0.65 3.85
C PRO A 46 7.07 -0.03 4.93
N LEU A 47 6.64 -1.27 4.70
CA LEU A 47 5.81 -2.01 5.64
C LEU A 47 6.59 -2.34 6.93
N ILE A 48 7.83 -2.81 6.82
CA ILE A 48 8.73 -3.02 7.97
C ILE A 48 8.95 -1.69 8.71
N GLY A 49 9.17 -0.61 7.97
CA GLY A 49 9.30 0.74 8.54
C GLY A 49 8.08 1.16 9.36
N LEU A 50 6.86 0.89 8.86
CA LEU A 50 5.64 1.17 9.60
C LEU A 50 5.47 0.26 10.83
N LEU A 51 5.88 -1.01 10.75
CA LEU A 51 5.83 -1.98 11.85
C LEU A 51 6.93 -1.79 12.91
N THR A 52 7.76 -0.75 12.77
CA THR A 52 8.78 -0.35 13.73
C THR A 52 8.29 0.81 14.58
N ASP A 53 8.39 0.74 15.90
CA ASP A 53 8.01 1.84 16.79
C ASP A 53 8.98 3.03 16.72
N GLU A 54 8.67 4.13 17.41
CA GLU A 54 9.52 5.34 17.44
C GLU A 54 10.88 5.11 18.11
N SER A 55 11.03 4.02 18.86
CA SER A 55 12.29 3.59 19.48
C SER A 55 13.14 2.67 18.59
N GLY A 56 12.67 2.38 17.38
CA GLY A 56 13.35 1.46 16.45
C GLY A 56 13.08 -0.01 16.72
N LYS A 57 12.15 -0.35 17.63
CA LYS A 57 11.83 -1.73 17.97
C LYS A 57 10.64 -2.21 17.14
N LEU A 58 10.82 -3.34 16.46
CA LEU A 58 9.76 -4.00 15.72
C LEU A 58 8.69 -4.53 16.69
N LEU A 59 7.44 -4.31 16.33
CA LEU A 59 6.27 -4.69 17.13
C LEU A 59 5.99 -6.19 17.06
N LEU A 60 6.50 -6.82 16.01
CA LEU A 60 6.53 -8.27 15.79
C LEU A 60 7.96 -8.68 15.49
N LYS A 61 8.30 -9.97 15.65
CA LYS A 61 9.64 -10.41 15.26
C LYS A 61 9.80 -10.27 13.75
N GLU A 62 10.94 -9.74 13.31
CA GLU A 62 11.24 -9.55 11.88
C GLU A 62 11.04 -10.85 11.08
N SER A 63 11.44 -11.98 11.65
CA SER A 63 11.27 -13.31 11.05
C SER A 63 9.79 -13.68 10.84
N GLU A 64 8.90 -13.30 11.76
CA GLU A 64 7.45 -13.56 11.65
C GLU A 64 6.82 -12.67 10.59
N ILE A 65 7.26 -11.41 10.48
CA ILE A 65 6.83 -10.49 9.42
C ILE A 65 7.25 -11.03 8.05
N ILE A 66 8.52 -11.39 7.88
CA ILE A 66 9.04 -11.90 6.60
C ILE A 66 8.34 -13.22 6.22
N ASP A 67 8.17 -14.15 7.15
CA ASP A 67 7.50 -15.42 6.90
C ASP A 67 6.04 -15.21 6.46
N THR A 68 5.32 -14.31 7.15
CA THR A 68 3.94 -13.93 6.78
C THR A 68 3.91 -13.32 5.39
N LEU A 69 4.83 -12.40 5.06
CA LEU A 69 4.88 -11.73 3.76
C LEU A 69 5.31 -12.65 2.60
N GLN A 70 6.14 -13.67 2.87
CA GLN A 70 6.52 -14.66 1.88
C GLN A 70 5.42 -15.69 1.62
N LYS A 71 4.67 -16.07 2.66
CA LYS A 71 3.58 -17.04 2.57
C LYS A 71 2.26 -16.44 2.08
N SER A 72 2.02 -15.16 2.36
CA SER A 72 0.78 -14.49 1.98
C SER A 72 0.84 -13.90 0.56
N SER A 73 -0.27 -13.95 -0.16
CA SER A 73 -0.43 -13.30 -1.47
C SER A 73 -0.73 -11.80 -1.35
N CYS A 74 -0.73 -11.22 -0.14
CA CYS A 74 -1.19 -9.85 0.10
C CYS A 74 -0.35 -8.77 -0.63
N LEU A 75 0.92 -9.04 -0.90
CA LEU A 75 1.79 -8.11 -1.64
C LEU A 75 1.62 -8.17 -3.16
N ARG A 76 0.90 -9.17 -3.67
CA ARG A 76 0.73 -9.39 -5.12
C ARG A 76 -0.33 -8.49 -5.75
N GLU A 77 -1.20 -7.86 -4.95
CA GLU A 77 -2.21 -6.92 -5.44
C GLU A 77 -3.12 -7.54 -6.52
N GLU A 78 -3.40 -8.85 -6.41
CA GLU A 78 -4.05 -9.65 -7.47
C GLU A 78 -5.49 -9.21 -7.75
N ASN A 79 -6.20 -8.71 -6.73
CA ASN A 79 -7.59 -8.27 -6.85
C ASN A 79 -7.70 -6.78 -6.56
N ILE A 80 -8.15 -6.03 -7.58
CA ILE A 80 -8.35 -4.58 -7.48
C ILE A 80 -9.86 -4.30 -7.42
N HIS A 81 -10.31 -3.72 -6.32
CA HIS A 81 -11.71 -3.31 -6.13
C HIS A 81 -11.82 -1.79 -6.28
N GLN A 82 -12.49 -1.32 -7.32
CA GLN A 82 -12.74 0.10 -7.54
C GLN A 82 -13.96 0.56 -6.73
N ILE A 83 -13.76 1.54 -5.85
CA ILE A 83 -14.81 2.16 -5.03
C ILE A 83 -14.71 3.68 -5.23
N GLY A 84 -15.57 4.22 -6.09
CA GLY A 84 -15.52 5.63 -6.48
C GLY A 84 -14.16 5.99 -7.07
N ASN A 85 -13.43 6.91 -6.42
CA ASN A 85 -12.09 7.35 -6.83
C ASN A 85 -10.94 6.56 -6.18
N VAL A 86 -11.23 5.43 -5.54
CA VAL A 86 -10.24 4.59 -4.85
C VAL A 86 -10.16 3.21 -5.49
N LYS A 87 -8.93 2.70 -5.67
CA LYS A 87 -8.60 1.32 -6.03
C LYS A 87 -8.06 0.63 -4.80
N LEU A 88 -8.85 -0.28 -4.23
CA LEU A 88 -8.44 -1.09 -3.09
C LEU A 88 -7.73 -2.36 -3.57
N TYR A 89 -6.55 -2.66 -3.02
CA TYR A 89 -5.77 -3.83 -3.38
C TYR A 89 -5.94 -4.95 -2.35
N LEU A 90 -6.32 -6.13 -2.83
CA LEU A 90 -6.59 -7.32 -2.01
C LEU A 90 -5.77 -8.55 -2.48
N PRO A 91 -5.50 -9.50 -1.57
CA PRO A 91 -5.85 -9.50 -0.14
C PRO A 91 -4.99 -8.52 0.68
N HIS A 92 -5.45 -8.15 1.86
CA HIS A 92 -4.64 -7.39 2.83
C HIS A 92 -3.67 -8.32 3.55
N CYS A 93 -2.60 -7.79 4.13
CA CYS A 93 -1.71 -8.55 5.01
C CYS A 93 -2.26 -8.51 6.43
N GLU A 94 -2.23 -9.64 7.11
CA GLU A 94 -2.68 -9.77 8.50
C GLU A 94 -1.52 -10.28 9.36
N PHE A 95 -1.26 -9.59 10.46
CA PHE A 95 -0.22 -9.96 11.41
C PHE A 95 -0.83 -10.14 12.79
N GLN A 96 -0.65 -11.34 13.34
CA GLN A 96 -1.20 -11.70 14.65
C GLN A 96 -0.20 -11.32 15.76
N GLY A 97 -0.59 -10.38 16.60
CA GLY A 97 0.07 -10.07 17.87
C GLY A 97 -0.51 -10.88 19.03
N ARG A 98 -0.08 -10.59 20.26
CA ARG A 98 -0.59 -11.29 21.47
C ARG A 98 -2.04 -10.92 21.80
N ASP A 99 -2.35 -9.62 21.71
CA ASP A 99 -3.66 -9.06 22.08
C ASP A 99 -4.30 -8.23 20.96
N THR A 100 -3.57 -8.05 19.85
CA THR A 100 -4.00 -7.22 18.73
C THR A 100 -3.67 -7.90 17.41
N THR A 101 -4.49 -7.64 16.40
CA THR A 101 -4.24 -8.02 15.01
C THR A 101 -3.95 -6.75 14.21
N ILE A 102 -2.85 -6.75 13.47
CA ILE A 102 -2.47 -5.62 12.61
C ILE A 102 -2.78 -5.98 11.17
N PHE A 103 -3.53 -5.11 10.50
CA PHE A 103 -3.85 -5.22 9.08
C PHE A 103 -3.04 -4.21 8.30
N ALA A 104 -2.30 -4.66 7.29
CA ALA A 104 -1.65 -3.79 6.32
C ALA A 104 -2.38 -3.89 4.98
N ILE A 105 -2.83 -2.75 4.46
CA ILE A 105 -3.65 -2.69 3.26
C ILE A 105 -3.21 -1.53 2.37
N PHE A 106 -3.26 -1.77 1.07
CA PHE A 106 -2.85 -0.82 0.04
C PHE A 106 -4.08 -0.31 -0.70
N ALA A 107 -4.06 0.97 -1.06
CA ALA A 107 -5.03 1.55 -1.97
C ALA A 107 -4.38 2.64 -2.82
N ASP A 108 -4.83 2.79 -4.06
CA ASP A 108 -4.58 4.01 -4.83
C ASP A 108 -5.83 4.89 -4.76
N SER A 109 -5.64 6.19 -4.57
CA SER A 109 -6.74 7.16 -4.61
C SER A 109 -6.41 8.28 -5.58
N LYS A 110 -7.42 8.73 -6.32
CA LYS A 110 -7.25 9.76 -7.34
C LYS A 110 -7.04 11.12 -6.68
N GLY A 111 -5.81 11.63 -6.78
CA GLY A 111 -5.42 13.00 -6.45
C GLY A 111 -5.73 13.98 -7.59
N TYR A 112 -5.09 15.14 -7.56
CA TYR A 112 -5.29 16.18 -8.57
C TYR A 112 -4.55 15.84 -9.88
N GLY A 113 -3.27 15.47 -9.78
CA GLY A 113 -2.40 15.16 -10.91
C GLY A 113 -2.45 13.69 -11.34
N GLY A 114 -2.71 12.77 -10.41
CA GLY A 114 -2.80 11.35 -10.74
C GLY A 114 -3.19 10.45 -9.58
N TRP A 115 -2.74 9.20 -9.62
CA TRP A 115 -3.02 8.24 -8.57
C TRP A 115 -1.99 8.38 -7.43
N ILE A 116 -2.49 8.45 -6.21
CA ILE A 116 -1.68 8.49 -4.99
C ILE A 116 -1.78 7.12 -4.32
N LYS A 117 -0.64 6.44 -4.16
CA LYS A 117 -0.56 5.11 -3.54
C LYS A 117 -0.36 5.23 -2.04
N VAL A 118 -1.26 4.62 -1.28
CA VAL A 118 -1.30 4.69 0.19
C VAL A 118 -1.23 3.28 0.76
N LEU A 119 -0.37 3.10 1.77
CA LEU A 119 -0.32 1.94 2.65
C LEU A 119 -0.80 2.37 4.04
N ALA A 120 -1.80 1.71 4.59
CA ALA A 120 -2.28 1.97 5.94
C ALA A 120 -2.17 0.73 6.82
N LEU A 121 -1.80 0.95 8.08
CA LEU A 121 -1.85 -0.05 9.14
C LEU A 121 -3.03 0.21 10.06
N PHE A 122 -3.92 -0.76 10.19
CA PHE A 122 -5.00 -0.75 11.17
C PHE A 122 -4.71 -1.74 12.28
N GLU A 123 -4.93 -1.34 13.52
CA GLU A 123 -4.83 -2.24 14.67
C GLU A 123 -6.24 -2.57 15.15
N ARG A 124 -6.56 -3.87 15.21
CA ARG A 124 -7.80 -4.40 15.77
C ARG A 124 -7.53 -5.07 17.10
N GLN A 125 -8.22 -4.60 18.13
CA GLN A 125 -8.18 -5.16 19.49
C GLN A 125 -9.08 -6.40 19.59
N LYS A 126 -8.94 -7.17 20.69
CA LYS A 126 -9.79 -8.33 20.98
C LYS A 126 -11.29 -8.02 21.08
N ASP A 127 -11.64 -6.83 21.54
CA ASP A 127 -13.02 -6.34 21.59
C ASP A 127 -13.57 -5.89 20.22
N ARG A 128 -12.78 -6.12 19.15
CA ARG A 128 -13.03 -5.75 17.75
C ARG A 128 -12.95 -4.26 17.46
N THR A 129 -12.59 -3.43 18.44
CA THR A 129 -12.34 -2.01 18.17
C THR A 129 -11.14 -1.87 17.23
N MET A 130 -11.27 -0.99 16.25
CA MET A 130 -10.25 -0.80 15.22
C MET A 130 -9.83 0.66 15.11
N LYS A 131 -8.52 0.90 15.19
CA LYS A 131 -7.93 2.23 14.97
C LYS A 131 -7.01 2.21 13.76
N LEU A 132 -6.86 3.36 13.12
CA LEU A 132 -5.77 3.60 12.19
C LEU A 132 -4.53 3.85 13.02
N TRP A 133 -3.51 3.03 12.82
CA TRP A 133 -2.27 3.16 13.57
C TRP A 133 -1.29 4.07 12.86
N LYS A 134 -0.96 3.74 11.61
CA LYS A 134 0.01 4.47 10.80
C LYS A 134 -0.36 4.45 9.34
N VAL A 135 0.19 5.39 8.59
CA VAL A 135 0.05 5.47 7.14
C VAL A 135 1.41 5.77 6.50
N LYS A 136 1.64 5.25 5.30
CA LYS A 136 2.70 5.68 4.40
C LYS A 136 2.11 6.00 3.04
N VAL A 137 2.40 7.19 2.52
CA VAL A 137 2.17 7.47 1.09
C VAL A 137 3.42 7.01 0.34
N LEU A 138 3.23 6.07 -0.58
CA LEU A 138 4.30 5.37 -1.29
C LEU A 138 4.63 6.02 -2.63
N ASP A 139 3.62 6.56 -3.30
CA ASP A 139 3.76 7.17 -4.62
C ASP A 139 2.75 8.31 -4.77
N ALA A 140 3.24 9.44 -5.29
CA ALA A 140 2.44 10.60 -5.70
C ALA A 140 3.15 11.30 -6.88
N ARG A 141 3.81 10.54 -7.77
CA ARG A 141 4.72 11.08 -8.79
C ARG A 141 4.06 12.12 -9.72
N ASP A 142 2.77 11.96 -9.97
CA ASP A 142 2.00 12.80 -10.90
C ASP A 142 1.46 14.09 -10.24
N GLU A 143 1.59 14.22 -8.93
CA GLU A 143 1.21 15.45 -8.21
C GLU A 143 2.25 16.57 -8.39
N THR A 144 1.84 17.81 -8.18
CA THR A 144 2.74 18.96 -8.33
C THR A 144 3.76 19.03 -7.18
N GLU A 145 5.05 19.19 -7.52
CA GLU A 145 6.15 19.38 -6.57
C GLU A 145 5.94 20.64 -5.72
N GLY A 146 6.19 20.54 -4.41
CA GLY A 146 5.98 21.65 -3.46
C GLY A 146 4.52 21.96 -3.12
N LEU A 147 3.55 21.25 -3.73
CA LEU A 147 2.12 21.35 -3.44
C LEU A 147 1.56 19.96 -3.11
N GLY A 148 0.93 19.30 -4.10
CA GLY A 148 0.29 17.99 -3.93
C GLY A 148 1.25 16.89 -3.49
N LYS A 149 2.52 16.95 -3.89
CA LYS A 149 3.54 15.97 -3.46
C LYS A 149 3.92 16.06 -1.98
N ASN A 150 3.51 17.11 -1.26
CA ASN A 150 3.76 17.22 0.18
C ASN A 150 3.09 16.09 0.99
N VAL A 151 2.14 15.35 0.39
CA VAL A 151 1.62 14.10 0.96
C VAL A 151 2.69 13.04 1.22
N LEU A 152 3.82 13.09 0.50
CA LEU A 152 4.97 12.20 0.69
C LEU A 152 5.82 12.58 1.91
N SER A 153 5.62 13.76 2.49
CA SER A 153 6.35 14.20 3.68
C SER A 153 5.93 13.39 4.91
N ASP A 154 6.91 13.10 5.78
CA ASP A 154 6.65 12.42 7.06
C ASP A 154 5.81 13.31 7.98
N GLU A 155 5.94 14.63 7.88
CA GLU A 155 5.15 15.58 8.67
C GLU A 155 3.66 15.44 8.37
N PHE A 156 3.28 15.44 7.09
CA PHE A 156 1.89 15.22 6.68
C PHE A 156 1.38 13.84 7.12
N GLN A 157 2.15 12.78 6.87
CA GLN A 157 1.72 11.41 7.17
C GLN A 157 1.48 11.18 8.66
N LYS A 158 2.31 11.78 9.53
CA LYS A 158 2.14 11.71 10.99
C LYS A 158 0.83 12.33 11.48
N ARG A 159 0.24 13.29 10.75
CA ARG A 159 -1.08 13.86 11.11
C ARG A 159 -2.19 12.80 11.11
N PHE A 160 -2.02 11.71 10.35
CA PHE A 160 -2.97 10.59 10.27
C PHE A 160 -2.65 9.44 11.26
N TYR A 161 -1.63 9.56 12.11
CA TYR A 161 -1.28 8.45 13.01
C TYR A 161 -2.26 8.37 14.18
N ASN A 162 -2.52 7.15 14.65
CA ASN A 162 -3.36 6.87 15.83
C ASN A 162 -4.78 7.44 15.77
N VAL A 163 -5.43 7.47 14.59
CA VAL A 163 -6.83 7.90 14.50
C VAL A 163 -7.73 6.81 15.12
N PRO A 164 -8.47 7.12 16.20
CA PRO A 164 -9.31 6.14 16.88
C PRO A 164 -10.53 5.76 16.04
N GLU A 165 -11.17 4.66 16.41
CA GLU A 165 -12.38 4.18 15.74
C GLU A 165 -13.47 5.25 15.64
N SER A 166 -13.69 6.01 16.71
CA SER A 166 -14.71 7.07 16.75
C SER A 166 -14.53 8.11 15.63
N GLY A 167 -13.28 8.43 15.27
CA GLY A 167 -12.99 9.34 14.18
C GLY A 167 -13.20 8.71 12.82
N LEU A 168 -12.79 7.45 12.67
CA LEU A 168 -12.97 6.68 11.43
C LEU A 168 -14.46 6.43 11.13
N GLU A 169 -15.29 6.23 12.15
CA GLU A 169 -16.74 6.06 12.01
C GLU A 169 -17.46 7.34 11.56
N LYS A 170 -16.99 8.51 12.01
CA LYS A 170 -17.51 9.82 11.60
C LYS A 170 -17.13 10.20 10.17
N GLY A 171 -16.16 9.49 9.59
CA GLY A 171 -15.58 9.80 8.30
C GLY A 171 -14.45 10.82 8.42
N LEU A 172 -13.31 10.53 7.80
CA LEU A 172 -12.17 11.44 7.83
C LEU A 172 -12.43 12.72 7.03
N LYS A 173 -12.17 13.86 7.67
CA LYS A 173 -12.27 15.21 7.12
C LYS A 173 -10.96 15.95 7.34
N LEU A 174 -10.71 16.95 6.50
CA LEU A 174 -9.55 17.83 6.63
C LEU A 174 -9.99 19.21 7.11
N ASP A 175 -9.16 19.84 7.93
CA ASP A 175 -9.29 21.25 8.33
C ASP A 175 -9.19 22.25 7.15
N LEU A 176 -8.80 21.76 5.97
CA LEU A 176 -8.86 22.47 4.69
C LEU A 176 -10.27 22.57 4.09
N GLU A 177 -11.18 21.69 4.50
CA GLU A 177 -12.53 21.58 3.92
C GLU A 177 -13.61 22.14 4.85
N GLU A 178 -13.42 21.96 6.15
CA GLU A 178 -14.38 22.34 7.19
C GLU A 178 -13.62 22.78 8.44
N PHE A 179 -14.17 23.75 9.17
CA PHE A 179 -13.55 24.23 10.40
C PHE A 179 -13.60 23.14 11.48
N PRO A 180 -12.47 22.73 12.06
CA PRO A 180 -12.47 21.67 13.05
C PRO A 180 -13.08 22.17 14.37
N PRO A 181 -13.70 21.28 15.16
CA PRO A 181 -14.29 21.65 16.45
C PRO A 181 -13.22 22.04 17.49
N THR A 182 -11.98 21.59 17.30
CA THR A 182 -10.82 21.89 18.13
C THR A 182 -9.57 21.92 17.26
N PHE A 183 -8.57 22.68 17.68
CA PHE A 183 -7.22 22.70 17.07
C PHE A 183 -6.22 21.81 17.82
N ASP A 184 -6.66 21.12 18.87
CA ASP A 184 -5.89 20.01 19.43
C ASP A 184 -5.96 18.80 18.50
N ALA A 185 -4.81 18.31 18.06
CA ALA A 185 -4.73 17.27 17.04
C ALA A 185 -5.33 15.93 17.49
N GLU A 186 -5.15 15.54 18.75
CA GLU A 186 -5.62 14.24 19.25
C GLU A 186 -7.12 14.25 19.51
N GLU A 187 -7.66 15.38 19.96
CA GLU A 187 -9.10 15.58 20.13
C GLU A 187 -9.81 15.74 18.79
N ALA A 188 -9.22 16.46 17.82
CA ALA A 188 -9.73 16.57 16.46
C ALA A 188 -9.85 15.20 15.78
N LYS A 189 -8.86 14.31 15.96
CA LYS A 189 -8.89 12.94 15.44
C LYS A 189 -10.06 12.13 15.96
N LYS A 190 -10.49 12.31 17.22
CA LYS A 190 -11.67 11.62 17.79
C LYS A 190 -12.97 12.01 17.09
N GLU A 191 -12.99 13.21 16.51
CA GLU A 191 -14.09 13.78 15.74
C GLU A 191 -13.96 13.52 14.23
N GLY A 192 -12.89 12.82 13.79
CA GLY A 192 -12.63 12.51 12.39
C GLY A 192 -11.89 13.62 11.64
N PHE A 193 -11.43 14.68 12.32
CA PHE A 193 -10.68 15.76 11.70
C PHE A 193 -9.17 15.50 11.72
N ILE A 194 -8.53 15.68 10.57
CA ILE A 194 -7.08 15.65 10.42
C ILE A 194 -6.61 17.07 10.12
N LEU A 195 -5.76 17.61 11.00
CA LEU A 195 -5.23 18.96 10.89
C LEU A 195 -4.01 18.97 9.96
N VAL A 196 -4.14 19.56 8.77
CA VAL A 196 -3.10 19.60 7.72
C VAL A 196 -3.02 20.94 7.00
N ALA A 197 -3.85 21.93 7.35
CA ALA A 197 -3.95 23.17 6.58
C ALA A 197 -2.63 23.95 6.49
N ASP A 198 -1.81 23.87 7.53
CA ASP A 198 -0.49 24.48 7.61
C ASP A 198 0.53 23.86 6.65
N ILE A 199 0.41 22.56 6.33
CA ILE A 199 1.36 21.84 5.45
C ILE A 199 0.84 21.75 4.00
N MET A 200 -0.49 21.64 3.85
CA MET A 200 -1.16 21.32 2.58
C MET A 200 -1.94 22.52 2.01
N SER A 201 -1.49 23.73 2.31
CA SER A 201 -2.04 24.96 1.73
C SER A 201 -2.10 24.85 0.20
N TYR A 202 -3.30 25.05 -0.36
CA TYR A 202 -3.59 24.95 -1.80
C TYR A 202 -3.50 23.53 -2.43
N ALA A 203 -3.34 22.48 -1.62
CA ALA A 203 -3.22 21.09 -2.07
C ALA A 203 -4.34 20.18 -1.50
N THR A 204 -5.55 20.74 -1.33
CA THR A 204 -6.70 20.07 -0.70
C THR A 204 -7.08 18.75 -1.37
N VAL A 205 -7.05 18.69 -2.71
CA VAL A 205 -7.46 17.49 -3.46
C VAL A 205 -6.53 16.30 -3.19
N SER A 206 -5.21 16.53 -3.16
CA SER A 206 -4.20 15.50 -2.91
C SER A 206 -4.28 14.99 -1.47
N ALA A 207 -4.44 15.89 -0.49
CA ALA A 207 -4.64 15.52 0.90
C ALA A 207 -5.94 14.71 1.09
N LYS A 208 -7.03 15.14 0.45
CA LYS A 208 -8.33 14.46 0.51
C LYS A 208 -8.28 13.07 -0.12
N ALA A 209 -7.49 12.88 -1.18
CA ALA A 209 -7.29 11.58 -1.77
C ALA A 209 -6.72 10.57 -0.76
N VAL A 210 -5.77 10.99 0.09
CA VAL A 210 -5.22 10.14 1.17
C VAL A 210 -6.29 9.80 2.21
N ALA A 211 -7.06 10.78 2.69
CA ALA A 211 -8.16 10.55 3.63
C ALA A 211 -9.22 9.58 3.06
N ASN A 212 -9.60 9.74 1.79
CA ASN A 212 -10.54 8.85 1.11
C ASN A 212 -10.01 7.42 1.00
N ALA A 213 -8.72 7.25 0.67
CA ALA A 213 -8.09 5.93 0.60
C ALA A 213 -8.23 5.21 1.95
N ILE A 214 -7.87 5.91 3.04
CA ILE A 214 -7.95 5.40 4.41
C ILE A 214 -9.39 5.03 4.77
N GLN A 215 -10.36 5.87 4.45
CA GLN A 215 -11.76 5.60 4.76
C GLN A 215 -12.27 4.34 4.05
N VAL A 216 -11.93 4.16 2.76
CA VAL A 216 -12.30 2.98 2.00
C VAL A 216 -11.65 1.72 2.58
N MET A 217 -10.36 1.81 2.95
CA MET A 217 -9.64 0.71 3.60
C MET A 217 -10.28 0.33 4.94
N TYR A 218 -10.60 1.30 5.79
CA TYR A 218 -11.30 1.10 7.06
C TYR A 218 -12.66 0.42 6.86
N ASN A 219 -13.48 0.95 5.95
CA ASN A 219 -14.81 0.40 5.68
C ASN A 219 -14.75 -1.04 5.17
N TYR A 220 -13.76 -1.38 4.35
CA TYR A 220 -13.54 -2.75 3.92
C TYR A 220 -13.18 -3.65 5.11
N LEU A 221 -12.18 -3.26 5.91
CA LEU A 221 -11.71 -4.06 7.05
C LEU A 221 -12.78 -4.23 8.13
N LYS A 222 -13.60 -3.21 8.38
CA LYS A 222 -14.69 -3.26 9.36
C LYS A 222 -15.74 -4.31 9.00
N ASN A 223 -15.94 -4.55 7.71
CA ASN A 223 -16.90 -5.54 7.19
C ASN A 223 -16.30 -6.95 7.07
N LEU A 224 -15.02 -7.15 7.43
CA LEU A 224 -14.43 -8.48 7.54
C LEU A 224 -14.85 -9.11 8.88
N ASN A 225 -15.76 -10.07 8.81
CA ASN A 225 -16.21 -10.89 9.94
C ASN A 225 -15.05 -11.64 10.61
#